data_AF-A0A3M1WF73-F1
#
_entry.id   AF-A0A3M1WF73-F1
#
_cell.length_a   1.000
_cell.length_b   1.000
_cell.length_c   1.000
_cell.angle_alpha   90.00
_cell.angle_beta   90.00
_cell.angle_gamma   90.00
#
_symmetry.space_group_name_H-M   'P 1'
#
loop_
_entity.id
_entity.type
_entity.pdbx_description
1 polymer ?
#
loop_
_entity_poly.entity_id
_entity_poly.type
_entity_poly.pdbx_seq_one_letter_code
_entity_poly.pdbx_strand_id
1 'polypeptide(L)' 'MRQHRLFFCPQCHRQTVWLNVQQACQLIEVDRRTLYRYMEQGKIAYRQRPSGRGRFVCHDCLLKLPEGDVGQ' A
#
# COMPACT_ATOMS: atom_id res chain seq x y z
N MET A 1 13.58 11.61 -10.00
CA MET A 1 13.56 10.23 -10.51
C MET A 1 12.69 9.37 -9.60
N ARG A 2 11.50 8.94 -10.04
CA ARG A 2 10.64 8.02 -9.26
C ARG A 2 11.19 6.61 -9.48
N GLN A 3 11.96 6.08 -8.53
CA GLN A 3 12.33 4.65 -8.55
C GLN A 3 11.07 3.83 -8.25
N HIS A 4 10.44 3.29 -9.29
CA HIS A 4 9.34 2.34 -9.14
C HIS A 4 9.93 1.02 -8.64
N ARG A 5 9.77 0.74 -7.35
CA ARG A 5 10.25 -0.52 -6.79
C ARG A 5 9.22 -1.60 -7.09
N LEU A 6 9.54 -2.44 -8.07
CA LEU A 6 8.76 -3.63 -8.38
C LEU A 6 9.14 -4.74 -7.40
N PHE A 7 8.16 -5.24 -6.63
CA PHE A 7 8.34 -6.43 -5.81
C PHE A 7 7.14 -7.36 -5.96
N PHE A 8 7.36 -8.65 -5.67
CA PHE A 8 6.29 -9.65 -5.65
C PHE A 8 5.31 -9.37 -4.52
N CYS A 9 4.01 -9.32 -4.83
CA CYS A 9 2.96 -9.25 -3.83
C CYS A 9 2.34 -10.64 -3.61
N PRO A 10 2.35 -11.17 -2.37
CA PRO A 10 1.75 -12.47 -2.09
C PRO A 10 0.23 -12.45 -2.25
N GLN A 11 -0.44 -11.33 -2.06
CA GLN A 11 -1.89 -11.22 -2.21
C GLN A 11 -2.32 -11.06 -3.68
N CYS A 12 -1.47 -10.46 -4.52
CA CYS A 12 -1.75 -10.30 -5.95
C CYS A 12 -1.16 -11.40 -6.82
N HIS A 13 -0.32 -12.28 -6.25
CA HIS A 13 0.44 -13.33 -6.95
C HIS A 13 1.22 -12.83 -8.18
N ARG A 14 1.68 -11.57 -8.17
CA ARG A 14 2.44 -10.96 -9.27
C ARG A 14 3.42 -9.90 -8.79
N GLN A 15 4.33 -9.48 -9.67
CA GLN A 15 5.16 -8.30 -9.43
C GLN A 15 4.33 -7.04 -9.64
N THR A 16 4.40 -6.12 -8.68
CA THR A 16 3.61 -4.87 -8.66
C THR A 16 4.49 -3.74 -8.14
N VAL A 17 4.06 -2.50 -8.36
CA VAL A 17 4.71 -1.32 -7.79
C VAL A 17 4.42 -1.24 -6.29
N TRP A 18 5.46 -0.98 -5.50
CA TRP A 18 5.31 -0.76 -4.07
C TRP A 18 5.49 0.71 -3.71
N LEU A 19 4.46 1.27 -3.09
CA LEU A 19 4.39 2.67 -2.70
C LEU A 19 4.75 2.85 -1.24
N ASN A 20 5.37 3.97 -0.89
CA ASN A 20 5.50 4.32 0.52
C ASN A 20 4.15 4.77 1.09
N VAL A 21 4.03 4.80 2.42
CA VAL A 21 2.79 5.20 3.13
C VAL A 21 2.22 6.54 2.63
N GLN A 22 3.07 7.55 2.41
CA GLN A 22 2.60 8.86 1.95
C GLN A 22 2.01 8.79 0.54
N GLN A 23 2.68 8.10 -0.38
CA GLN A 23 2.20 7.91 -1.75
C GLN A 23 0.90 7.10 -1.79
N ALA A 24 0.78 6.09 -0.93
CA ALA A 24 -0.42 5.28 -0.82
C ALA A 24 -1.62 6.10 -0.30
N CYS A 25 -1.42 6.88 0.77
CA CYS A 25 -2.43 7.80 1.28
C CYS A 25 -2.90 8.79 0.20
N GLN A 26 -1.97 9.33 -0.60
CA GLN A 26 -2.32 10.23 -1.70
C GLN A 26 -3.06 9.52 -2.84
N LEU A 27 -2.79 8.23 -3.07
CA LEU A 27 -3.41 7.48 -4.16
C LEU A 27 -4.89 7.17 -3.90
N ILE A 28 -5.25 6.82 -2.66
CA ILE A 28 -6.61 6.44 -2.26
C ILE A 28 -7.27 7.49 -1.36
N GLU A 29 -6.69 8.69 -1.28
CA GLU A 29 -7.23 9.84 -0.55
C GLU A 29 -7.64 9.53 0.92
N VAL A 30 -6.85 8.71 1.61
CA VAL A 30 -7.07 8.40 3.03
C VAL A 30 -5.92 8.87 3.91
N ASP A 31 -6.24 9.09 5.19
CA ASP A 31 -5.22 9.38 6.19
C ASP A 31 -4.37 8.13 6.53
N ARG A 32 -3.24 8.35 7.21
CA ARG A 32 -2.30 7.27 7.54
C ARG A 32 -2.89 6.21 8.47
N ARG A 33 -3.74 6.60 9.42
CA ARG A 33 -4.39 5.68 10.38
C ARG A 33 -5.31 4.73 9.63
N THR A 34 -6.09 5.24 8.68
CA THR A 34 -6.96 4.42 7.81
C THR A 34 -6.13 3.45 6.97
N LEU A 35 -5.04 3.92 6.35
CA LEU A 35 -4.13 3.06 5.60
C LEU A 35 -3.53 1.94 6.49
N TYR A 36 -3.08 2.26 7.71
CA TYR A 36 -2.55 1.27 8.64
C TYR A 36 -3.60 0.25 9.07
N ARG A 37 -4.84 0.68 9.30
CA ARG A 37 -5.96 -0.22 9.58
C ARG A 37 -6.17 -1.23 8.45
N TYR A 38 -6.07 -0.82 7.19
CA TYR A 38 -6.18 -1.74 6.05
C TYR A 38 -5.02 -2.74 5.97
N MET A 39 -3.83 -2.36 6.40
CA MET A 39 -2.70 -3.30 6.53
C MET A 39 -2.94 -4.32 7.64
N GLU A 40 -3.41 -3.87 8.82
CA GLU A 40 -3.68 -4.73 9.98
C GLU A 40 -4.83 -5.71 9.72
N GLN A 41 -5.84 -5.29 8.97
CA GLN A 41 -6.94 -6.14 8.52
C GLN A 41 -6.54 -7.12 7.40
N GLY A 42 -5.31 -7.07 6.89
CA GLY A 42 -4.86 -7.90 5.78
C GLY A 42 -5.49 -7.55 4.43
N LYS A 43 -6.17 -6.40 4.31
CA LYS A 43 -6.73 -5.93 3.03
C LYS A 43 -5.61 -5.54 2.05
N ILE A 44 -4.47 -5.06 2.57
CA ILE A 44 -3.33 -4.60 1.77
C ILE A 44 -2.05 -5.28 2.24
N ALA A 45 -1.36 -5.93 1.31
CA ALA A 45 -0.01 -6.44 1.55
C ALA A 45 0.99 -5.28 1.78
N TYR A 46 1.76 -5.38 2.86
CA TYR A 46 2.80 -4.41 3.21
C TYR A 46 4.15 -5.11 3.45
N ARG A 47 5.23 -4.33 3.33
CA ARG A 47 6.61 -4.75 3.60
C ARG A 47 7.29 -3.69 4.44
N GLN A 48 8.06 -4.11 5.43
CA GLN A 48 8.87 -3.19 6.22
C GLN A 48 10.12 -2.78 5.43
N ARG A 49 10.54 -1.52 5.57
CA ARG A 49 11.81 -1.05 5.00
C ARG A 49 13.00 -1.75 5.67
N PRO A 50 14.07 -2.06 4.93
CA PRO A 50 15.29 -2.65 5.52
C PRO A 50 15.88 -1.81 6.66
N SER A 51 15.71 -0.49 6.62
CA SER A 51 16.14 0.44 7.67
C SER A 51 15.24 0.43 8.92
N GLY A 52 14.21 -0.43 8.97
CA GLY A 52 13.22 -0.50 10.05
C GLY A 52 12.20 0.66 10.07
N ARG A 53 12.54 1.81 9.46
CA ARG A 53 11.69 3.01 9.44
C ARG A 53 10.78 3.05 8.21
N GLY A 54 9.49 2.86 8.46
CA GLY A 54 8.43 3.01 7.46
C GLY A 54 8.09 1.71 6.72
N ARG A 55 6.96 1.74 6.02
CA ARG A 55 6.41 0.60 5.29
C ARG A 55 6.22 0.95 3.83
N PHE A 56 6.34 -0.07 3.00
CA PHE A 56 5.87 -0.05 1.62
C PHE A 56 4.59 -0.88 1.51
N VAL A 57 3.68 -0.46 0.64
CA VAL A 57 2.42 -1.14 0.38
C VAL A 57 2.27 -1.44 -1.10
N CYS A 58 1.59 -2.54 -1.41
CA CYS A 58 1.30 -2.94 -2.77
C CYS A 58 0.31 -1.96 -3.43
N HIS A 59 0.69 -1.39 -4.57
CA HIS A 59 -0.16 -0.52 -5.38
C HIS A 59 -1.46 -1.21 -5.81
N ASP A 60 -1.36 -2.43 -6.34
CA ASP A 60 -2.54 -3.14 -6.86
C ASP A 60 -3.51 -3.59 -5.77
N CYS A 61 -3.04 -3.79 -4.53
CA CYS A 61 -3.93 -4.03 -3.41
C CYS A 61 -4.76 -2.77 -3.09
N LEU A 62 -4.14 -1.58 -3.19
CA LEU A 62 -4.83 -0.30 -2.95
C LEU A 62 -5.95 -0.09 -3.97
N LEU A 63 -5.68 -0.36 -5.26
CA LEU A 63 -6.68 -0.21 -6.32
C LEU A 63 -7.84 -1.21 -6.25
N LYS A 64 -7.71 -2.25 -5.43
CA LYS A 64 -8.75 -3.26 -5.21
C LYS A 64 -9.57 -3.02 -3.94
N LEU A 65 -9.28 -1.95 -3.20
CA LEU A 65 -10.12 -1.58 -2.06
C LEU A 65 -11.51 -1.22 -2.59
N PRO A 66 -12.59 -1.70 -1.94
CA PRO A 66 -13.94 -1.35 -2.34
C PRO A 66 -14.17 0.16 -2.14
N GLU A 67 -14.98 0.77 -2.99
CA GLU A 67 -15.20 2.23 -3.04
C GLU A 67 -15.71 2.81 -1.70
N GLY A 68 -16.39 2.01 -0.87
CA GLY A 68 -16.84 2.43 0.47
C GLY A 68 -15.72 2.53 1.52
N ASP A 69 -14.51 2.04 1.23
CA ASP A 69 -13.31 2.16 2.08
C ASP A 69 -12.37 3.29 1.61
N VAL A 70 -12.65 3.95 0.49
CA VAL A 70 -11.84 5.06 -0.06
C VAL A 70 -12.46 6.38 0.41
N GLY A 71 -11.64 7.29 0.92
CA GLY A 71 -12.13 8.53 1.54
C GLY A 71 -12.89 9.40 0.55
N GLN A 72 -14.13 9.77 0.90
CA GLN A 72 -14.87 10.88 0.29
C GLN A 72 -14.42 12.22 0.88
#